data_AF-A0A8I3AMI3-F1
#
_entry.id   AF-A0A8I3AMI3-F1
#
_cell.length_a   1.000
_cell.length_b   1.000
_cell.length_c   1.000
_cell.angle_alpha   90.00
_cell.angle_beta   90.00
_cell.angle_gamma   90.00
#
_symmetry.space_group_name_H-M   'P 1'
#
loop_
_entity.id
_entity.type
_entity.pdbx_description
1 polymer ?
#
loop_
_entity_poly.entity_id
_entity_poly.type
_entity_poly.pdbx_seq_one_letter_code
_entity_poly.pdbx_strand_id
1 'polypeptide(L)'
;MAHRLITQIVFVGTRIVGRSFAAAYRQAQASSEYARAQAKNGGTATAGGRANLASGMTLDEACRILNVKPPKDGVAPEEVFGRFKKLFDANNPENGGSFYLQSKVLRARERLEREIGPMVEKAEAEAEVKEGFKPKLYKDK
;
A
#
# COMPACT_ATOMS: atom_id res chain seq x y z
N MET A 1 -0.81 43.52 40.92
CA MET A 1 -1.00 42.05 40.99
C MET A 1 -1.33 41.42 39.63
N ALA A 2 -2.17 42.02 38.78
CA ALA A 2 -2.56 41.45 37.47
C ALA A 2 -1.41 41.32 36.44
N HIS A 3 -0.48 42.28 36.38
CA HIS A 3 0.63 42.25 35.41
C HIS A 3 1.62 41.09 35.64
N ARG A 4 1.79 40.61 36.89
CA ARG A 4 2.65 39.45 37.19
C ARG A 4 2.01 38.14 36.74
N LEU A 5 0.68 38.06 36.79
CA LEU A 5 -0.07 36.89 36.32
C LEU A 5 -0.06 36.79 34.80
N ILE A 6 -0.25 37.92 34.11
CA ILE A 6 -0.20 37.99 32.65
C ILE A 6 1.20 37.62 32.13
N THR A 7 2.27 38.13 32.74
CA THR A 7 3.64 37.79 32.31
C THR A 7 3.97 36.32 32.57
N GLN A 8 3.49 35.73 33.68
CA GLN A 8 3.66 34.29 33.95
C GLN A 8 2.93 33.41 32.94
N ILE A 9 1.68 33.73 32.58
CA ILE A 9 0.91 32.97 31.59
C ILE A 9 1.59 33.02 30.21
N VAL A 10 2.08 34.20 29.79
CA VAL A 10 2.78 34.36 28.52
C VAL A 10 4.10 33.57 28.50
N PHE A 11 4.89 33.62 29.57
CA PHE A 11 6.17 32.89 29.66
C PHE A 11 6.01 31.37 29.71
N VAL A 12 4.97 30.89 30.40
CA VAL A 12 4.68 29.44 30.48
C VAL A 12 4.09 28.95 29.15
N GLY A 13 3.15 29.69 28.57
CA GLY A 13 2.52 29.36 27.29
C GLY A 13 3.53 29.27 26.14
N THR A 14 4.46 30.22 26.04
CA THR A 14 5.51 30.22 24.99
C THR A 14 6.47 29.04 25.11
N ARG A 15 6.83 28.58 26.32
CA ARG A 15 7.72 27.41 26.50
C ARG A 15 7.07 26.10 26.06
N ILE A 16 5.78 25.94 26.30
CA ILE A 16 5.04 24.71 25.95
C ILE A 16 4.85 24.65 24.44
N VAL A 17 4.38 25.74 23.84
CA VAL A 17 4.13 25.84 22.40
C VAL A 17 5.45 25.78 21.61
N GLY A 18 6.51 26.44 22.07
CA GLY A 18 7.82 26.37 21.41
C GLY A 18 8.43 24.97 21.42
N ARG A 19 8.27 24.21 22.53
CA ARG A 19 8.75 22.82 22.62
C ARG A 19 7.98 21.87 21.72
N SER A 20 6.66 22.02 21.59
CA SER A 20 5.86 21.17 20.71
C SER A 20 6.17 21.41 19.24
N PHE A 21 6.36 22.67 18.82
CA PHE A 21 6.80 22.97 17.46
C PHE A 21 8.22 22.46 17.17
N ALA A 22 9.17 22.60 18.10
CA ALA A 22 10.52 22.06 17.92
C ALA A 22 10.53 20.53 17.88
N ALA A 23 9.71 19.86 18.69
CA ALA A 23 9.56 18.42 18.66
C ALA A 23 8.91 17.94 17.36
N ALA A 24 7.84 18.60 16.90
CA ALA A 24 7.20 18.31 15.62
C ALA A 24 8.14 18.56 14.44
N TYR A 25 8.92 19.65 14.46
CA TYR A 25 9.91 19.95 13.43
C TYR A 25 11.03 18.90 13.40
N ARG A 26 11.55 18.49 14.58
CA ARG A 26 12.53 17.40 14.69
C ARG A 26 11.95 16.06 14.23
N GLN A 27 10.66 15.81 14.48
CA GLN A 27 9.97 14.60 14.04
C GLN A 27 9.71 14.59 12.53
N ALA A 28 9.39 15.75 11.93
CA ALA A 28 9.27 15.93 10.49
C ALA A 28 10.63 15.82 9.78
N GLN A 29 11.70 16.34 10.39
CA GLN A 29 13.05 16.15 9.89
C GLN A 29 13.50 14.68 10.02
N ALA A 30 13.29 14.04 11.18
CA ALA A 30 13.59 12.63 11.34
C ALA A 30 12.83 11.76 10.32
N SER A 31 11.53 11.98 10.12
CA SER A 31 10.74 11.21 9.15
C SER A 31 11.19 11.44 7.70
N SER A 32 11.61 12.65 7.35
CA SER A 32 12.18 12.95 6.02
C SER A 32 13.59 12.37 5.84
N GLU A 33 14.42 12.33 6.87
CA GLU A 33 15.74 11.67 6.85
C GLU A 33 15.59 10.14 6.78
N TYR A 34 14.64 9.53 7.51
CA TYR A 34 14.29 8.11 7.35
C TYR A 34 13.77 7.80 5.94
N ALA A 35 12.92 8.67 5.37
CA ALA A 35 12.44 8.52 4.00
C ALA A 35 13.57 8.66 2.96
N ARG A 36 14.52 9.58 3.18
CA ARG A 36 15.70 9.75 2.32
C ARG A 36 16.72 8.61 2.47
N ALA A 37 16.92 8.09 3.67
CA ALA A 37 17.77 6.93 3.91
C ALA A 37 17.19 5.67 3.25
N GLN A 38 15.87 5.51 3.27
CA GLN A 38 15.16 4.44 2.58
C GLN A 38 15.25 4.57 1.04
N ALA A 39 15.28 5.80 0.52
CA ALA A 39 15.51 6.07 -0.91
C ALA A 39 16.96 5.81 -1.36
N LYS A 40 17.96 6.00 -0.48
CA LYS A 40 19.38 5.72 -0.78
C LYS A 40 19.73 4.22 -0.77
N ASN A 41 18.94 3.38 -0.09
CA ASN A 41 19.17 1.93 0.00
C ASN A 41 18.50 1.11 -1.14
N GLY A 42 18.19 1.73 -2.28
CA GLY A 42 17.79 1.01 -3.50
C GLY A 42 16.32 0.55 -3.56
N GLY A 43 15.45 1.04 -2.68
CA GLY A 43 14.01 0.79 -2.77
C GLY A 43 13.31 1.88 -3.56
N THR A 44 12.71 1.53 -4.70
CA THR A 44 11.89 2.37 -5.60
C THR A 44 10.78 3.12 -4.85
N ALA A 45 11.11 4.26 -4.23
CA ALA A 45 10.19 5.11 -3.48
C ALA A 45 9.59 6.24 -4.33
N THR A 46 9.44 6.02 -5.63
CA THR A 46 8.65 6.87 -6.52
C THR A 46 7.46 6.06 -7.03
N ALA A 47 6.25 6.61 -6.85
CA ALA A 47 4.92 6.00 -7.11
C ALA A 47 4.39 4.96 -6.11
N GLY A 48 5.20 4.02 -5.58
CA GLY A 48 4.72 2.93 -4.72
C GLY A 48 4.17 3.35 -3.34
N GLY A 49 4.76 4.36 -2.70
CA GLY A 49 4.35 4.83 -1.37
C GLY A 49 2.96 5.46 -1.35
N ARG A 50 2.54 6.13 -2.44
CA ARG A 50 1.21 6.75 -2.56
C ARG A 50 0.12 5.71 -2.85
N ALA A 51 0.45 4.67 -3.61
CA ALA A 51 -0.43 3.52 -3.81
C ALA A 51 -0.59 2.68 -2.52
N ASN A 52 0.48 2.54 -1.74
CA ASN A 52 0.42 1.93 -0.40
C ASN A 52 -0.39 2.76 0.60
N LEU A 53 -0.45 4.09 0.46
CA LEU A 53 -1.35 4.95 1.24
C LEU A 53 -2.81 4.85 0.77
N ALA A 54 -3.05 4.66 -0.53
CA ALA A 54 -4.39 4.53 -1.11
C ALA A 54 -5.05 3.16 -0.83
N SER A 55 -4.25 2.09 -0.72
CA SER A 55 -4.73 0.72 -0.43
C SER A 55 -4.41 0.24 0.99
N GLY A 56 -3.49 0.91 1.69
CA GLY A 56 -3.01 0.50 3.02
C GLY A 56 -2.28 -0.84 3.09
N MET A 57 -1.91 -1.45 1.95
CA MET A 57 -1.38 -2.82 1.88
C MET A 57 -0.36 -2.99 0.75
N THR A 58 0.80 -3.56 1.08
CA THR A 58 1.87 -3.88 0.13
C THR A 58 1.59 -5.18 -0.63
N LEU A 59 2.30 -5.40 -1.75
CA LEU A 59 2.18 -6.64 -2.53
C LEU A 59 2.59 -7.88 -1.71
N ASP A 60 3.70 -7.78 -0.99
CA ASP A 60 4.21 -8.86 -0.14
C ASP A 60 3.22 -9.21 0.99
N GLU A 61 2.62 -8.20 1.63
CA GLU A 61 1.55 -8.42 2.61
C GLU A 61 0.34 -9.11 2.00
N ALA A 62 -0.09 -8.70 0.80
CA ALA A 62 -1.22 -9.34 0.13
C ALA A 62 -0.95 -10.81 -0.22
N CYS A 63 0.27 -11.12 -0.67
CA CYS A 63 0.71 -12.50 -0.93
C CYS A 63 0.70 -13.34 0.34
N ARG A 64 1.18 -12.79 1.47
CA ARG A 64 1.17 -13.46 2.77
C ARG A 64 -0.23 -13.69 3.31
N ILE A 65 -1.13 -12.70 3.19
CA ILE A 65 -2.53 -12.81 3.65
C ILE A 65 -3.26 -13.92 2.90
N LEU A 66 -3.09 -14.01 1.58
CA LEU A 66 -3.75 -15.03 0.76
C LEU A 66 -2.96 -16.33 0.66
N ASN A 67 -1.76 -16.38 1.25
CA ASN A 67 -0.83 -17.50 1.19
C ASN A 67 -0.58 -17.99 -0.25
N VAL A 68 -0.22 -17.05 -1.12
CA VAL A 68 0.12 -17.29 -2.52
C VAL A 68 1.55 -16.81 -2.79
N LYS A 69 2.18 -17.37 -3.83
CA LYS A 69 3.52 -16.94 -4.24
C LYS A 69 3.50 -15.52 -4.80
N PRO A 70 4.65 -14.82 -4.88
CA PRO A 70 4.71 -13.52 -5.52
C PRO A 70 4.40 -13.60 -7.02
N PRO A 71 3.73 -12.59 -7.62
CA PRO A 71 3.40 -12.56 -9.05
C PRO A 71 4.58 -12.74 -10.01
N LYS A 72 5.80 -12.42 -9.58
CA LYS A 72 7.03 -12.60 -10.37
C LYS A 72 7.33 -14.08 -10.68
N ASP A 73 6.88 -15.00 -9.83
CA ASP A 73 7.16 -16.43 -9.95
C ASP A 73 5.96 -17.22 -10.50
N GLY A 74 4.93 -16.52 -11.00
CA GLY A 74 3.68 -17.10 -11.47
C GLY A 74 2.65 -17.21 -10.35
N VAL A 75 1.70 -16.27 -10.34
CA VAL A 75 0.48 -16.40 -9.56
C VAL A 75 -0.63 -16.80 -10.50
N ALA A 76 -1.15 -18.02 -10.33
CA ALA A 76 -2.34 -18.47 -11.02
C ALA A 76 -3.55 -17.67 -10.46
N PRO A 77 -4.29 -16.92 -11.30
CA PRO A 77 -5.50 -16.20 -10.87
C PRO A 77 -6.51 -17.10 -10.14
N GLU A 78 -6.57 -18.38 -10.53
CA GLU A 78 -7.43 -19.40 -9.95
C GLU A 78 -7.04 -19.72 -8.50
N GLU A 79 -5.75 -19.76 -8.20
CA GLU A 79 -5.25 -20.02 -6.85
C GLU A 79 -5.61 -18.86 -5.90
N VAL A 80 -5.45 -17.62 -6.37
CA VAL A 80 -5.83 -16.42 -5.62
C VAL A 80 -7.32 -16.44 -5.29
N PHE A 81 -8.17 -16.73 -6.27
CA PHE A 81 -9.62 -16.79 -6.06
C PHE A 81 -10.01 -17.92 -5.09
N GLY A 82 -9.43 -19.11 -5.24
CA GLY A 82 -9.68 -20.24 -4.36
C GLY A 82 -9.27 -19.98 -2.91
N ARG A 83 -8.12 -19.32 -2.70
CA ARG A 83 -7.66 -18.89 -1.36
C ARG A 83 -8.53 -17.80 -0.78
N PHE A 84 -8.86 -16.78 -1.57
CA PHE A 84 -9.75 -15.70 -1.20
C PHE A 84 -11.09 -16.23 -0.71
N LYS A 85 -11.77 -17.07 -1.49
CA LYS A 85 -13.10 -17.60 -1.14
C LYS A 85 -13.07 -18.32 0.20
N LYS A 86 -12.10 -19.23 0.41
CA LYS A 86 -11.95 -19.98 1.66
C LYS A 86 -11.75 -19.06 2.87
N LEU A 87 -10.82 -18.10 2.77
CA LEU A 87 -10.51 -17.17 3.86
C LEU A 87 -11.64 -16.17 4.11
N PHE A 88 -12.33 -15.72 3.07
CA PHE A 88 -13.43 -14.77 3.18
C PHE A 88 -14.66 -15.39 3.85
N ASP A 89 -15.03 -16.61 3.44
CA ASP A 89 -16.16 -17.36 4.01
C ASP A 89 -15.87 -17.74 5.48
N ALA A 90 -14.64 -18.17 5.78
CA ALA A 90 -14.23 -18.53 7.14
C ALA A 90 -14.19 -17.34 8.10
N ASN A 91 -14.03 -16.11 7.59
CA ASN A 91 -14.01 -14.89 8.40
C ASN A 91 -15.34 -14.11 8.34
N ASN A 92 -16.43 -14.70 7.85
CA ASN A 92 -17.73 -14.05 7.81
C ASN A 92 -18.19 -13.65 9.24
N PRO A 93 -18.46 -12.35 9.51
CA PRO A 93 -18.94 -11.87 10.80
C PRO A 93 -20.21 -12.57 11.30
N GLU A 94 -21.10 -12.96 10.39
CA GLU A 94 -22.34 -13.65 10.73
C GLU A 94 -22.09 -15.05 11.32
N ASN A 95 -20.96 -15.67 10.95
CA ASN A 95 -20.54 -16.98 11.43
C ASN A 95 -19.54 -16.89 12.61
N GLY A 96 -19.47 -15.74 13.29
CA GLY A 96 -18.52 -15.49 14.38
C GLY A 96 -17.10 -15.13 13.93
N GLY A 97 -16.91 -14.83 12.64
CA GLY A 97 -15.66 -14.31 12.10
C GLY A 97 -15.43 -12.83 12.42
N SER A 98 -14.27 -12.30 11.99
CA SER A 98 -13.93 -10.89 12.18
C SER A 98 -14.13 -10.10 10.90
N PHE A 99 -14.98 -9.06 10.97
CA PHE A 99 -15.15 -8.11 9.87
C PHE A 99 -13.83 -7.46 9.45
N TYR A 100 -12.93 -7.21 10.41
CA TYR A 100 -11.62 -6.67 10.12
C TYR A 100 -10.76 -7.64 9.29
N LEU A 101 -10.72 -8.92 9.67
CA LEU A 101 -9.96 -9.94 8.95
C LEU A 101 -10.55 -10.18 7.56
N GLN A 102 -11.88 -10.28 7.46
CA GLN A 102 -12.59 -10.37 6.18
C GLN A 102 -12.27 -9.17 5.27
N SER A 103 -12.27 -7.95 5.82
CA SER A 103 -11.89 -6.74 5.10
C SER A 103 -10.42 -6.79 4.64
N LYS A 104 -9.50 -7.32 5.45
CA LYS A 104 -8.09 -7.48 5.05
C LYS A 104 -7.91 -8.50 3.93
N VAL A 105 -8.64 -9.61 3.97
CA VAL A 105 -8.65 -10.62 2.90
C VAL A 105 -9.16 -10.02 1.59
N LEU A 106 -10.22 -9.21 1.63
CA LEU A 106 -10.72 -8.48 0.46
C LEU A 106 -9.67 -7.52 -0.12
N ARG A 107 -9.05 -6.71 0.72
CA ARG A 107 -8.02 -5.74 0.29
C ARG A 107 -6.79 -6.43 -0.31
N ALA A 108 -6.42 -7.60 0.21
CA ALA A 108 -5.34 -8.40 -0.35
C ALA A 108 -5.67 -8.88 -1.77
N ARG A 109 -6.90 -9.34 -2.01
CA ARG A 109 -7.35 -9.74 -3.36
C ARG A 109 -7.29 -8.56 -4.32
N GLU A 110 -7.89 -7.42 -3.96
CA GLU A 110 -7.87 -6.21 -4.78
C GLU A 110 -6.44 -5.75 -5.12
N ARG A 111 -5.52 -5.88 -4.16
CA ARG A 111 -4.10 -5.52 -4.34
C ARG A 111 -3.40 -6.43 -5.35
N LEU A 112 -3.66 -7.73 -5.32
CA LEU A 112 -3.10 -8.71 -6.26
C LEU A 112 -3.72 -8.60 -7.65
N GLU A 113 -5.04 -8.42 -7.74
CA GLU A 113 -5.75 -8.24 -9.02
C GLU A 113 -5.21 -7.04 -9.81
N ARG A 114 -4.90 -5.94 -9.12
CA ARG A 114 -4.30 -4.74 -9.72
C ARG A 114 -2.91 -5.00 -10.32
N GLU A 115 -2.19 -6.01 -9.86
CA GLU A 115 -0.83 -6.32 -10.30
C GLU A 115 -0.82 -7.42 -11.36
N ILE A 116 -1.73 -8.39 -11.25
CA ILE A 116 -1.89 -9.46 -12.23
C ILE A 116 -2.38 -8.89 -13.57
N GLY A 117 -3.33 -7.95 -13.59
CA GLY A 117 -3.85 -7.37 -14.83
C GLY A 117 -2.77 -6.82 -15.78
N PRO A 118 -1.92 -5.88 -15.33
CA PRO A 118 -0.83 -5.34 -16.13
C PRO A 118 0.27 -6.37 -16.47
N MET A 119 0.43 -7.43 -15.69
CA MET A 119 1.39 -8.50 -15.96
C MET A 119 0.90 -9.45 -17.05
N VAL A 120 -0.40 -9.75 -17.09
CA VAL A 120 -1.02 -10.54 -18.17
C VAL A 120 -0.92 -9.79 -19.49
N GLU A 121 -1.28 -8.50 -19.52
CA GLU A 121 -1.18 -7.68 -20.74
C GLU A 121 0.26 -7.58 -21.28
N LYS A 122 1.26 -7.47 -20.38
CA LYS A 122 2.68 -7.46 -20.77
C LYS A 122 3.17 -8.83 -21.25
N ALA A 123 2.75 -9.91 -20.59
CA ALA A 123 3.10 -11.26 -21.01
C ALA A 123 2.48 -11.61 -22.37
N GLU A 124 1.24 -11.19 -22.61
CA GLU A 124 0.57 -11.32 -23.90
C GLU A 124 1.26 -10.47 -24.98
N ALA A 125 1.59 -9.21 -24.68
CA ALA A 125 2.34 -8.35 -25.61
C ALA A 125 3.75 -8.90 -25.93
N GLU A 126 4.46 -9.44 -24.94
CA GLU A 126 5.77 -10.09 -25.15
C GLU A 126 5.65 -11.39 -25.93
N ALA A 127 4.58 -12.18 -25.71
CA ALA A 127 4.28 -13.36 -26.51
C ALA A 127 3.93 -13.01 -27.96
N GLU A 128 3.11 -11.97 -28.19
CA GLU A 128 2.79 -11.46 -29.53
C GLU A 128 4.02 -10.92 -30.27
N VAL A 129 4.95 -10.27 -29.56
CA VAL A 129 6.23 -9.82 -30.13
C VAL A 129 7.12 -11.02 -30.48
N LYS A 130 7.13 -12.07 -29.66
CA LYS A 130 7.98 -13.26 -29.83
C LYS A 130 7.43 -14.24 -30.89
N GLU A 131 6.12 -14.32 -31.06
CA GLU A 131 5.45 -15.10 -32.12
C GLU A 131 5.42 -14.37 -33.48
N GLY A 132 5.98 -13.16 -33.54
CA GLY A 132 6.03 -12.33 -34.74
C GLY A 132 4.81 -11.43 -34.82
N PHE A 133 5.03 -10.14 -34.59
CA PHE A 133 4.06 -9.06 -34.65
C PHE A 133 3.11 -9.18 -35.87
N LYS A 134 1.88 -9.65 -35.64
CA LYS A 134 0.76 -9.61 -36.59
C LYS A 134 -0.30 -8.65 -36.07
N PRO A 135 -0.10 -7.33 -36.20
CA PRO A 135 -1.11 -6.37 -35.80
C PRO A 135 -2.39 -6.68 -36.58
N LYS A 136 -3.51 -6.82 -35.87
CA LYS A 136 -4.85 -6.79 -36.49
C LYS A 136 -5.11 -5.36 -36.95
N LEU A 137 -4.45 -4.98 -38.05
CA LEU A 137 -4.83 -3.83 -38.85
C LEU A 137 -6.17 -4.20 -39.49
N TYR A 138 -7.16 -3.34 -39.24
CA TYR A 138 -8.56 -3.41 -39.68
C TYR A 138 -9.52 -4.14 -38.74
N LYS A 139 -10.34 -3.32 -38.07
CA LYS A 139 -11.73 -3.64 -37.82
C LYS A 139 -12.40 -3.59 -39.20
N ASP A 140 -12.73 -4.75 -39.75
CA ASP A 140 -13.47 -4.82 -41.02
C ASP A 140 -14.82 -4.13 -40.85
N LYS A 141 -14.96 -3.02 -41.59
CA LYS A 141 -16.13 -2.19 -41.94
C LYS A 141 -17.04 -1.67 -40.82
#